data_AF-A0A5C5ZWG9-F1
#
_entry.id   AF-A0A5C5ZWG9-F1
#
_cell.length_a   1.000
_cell.length_b   1.000
_cell.length_c   1.000
_cell.angle_alpha   90.00
_cell.angle_beta   90.00
_cell.angle_gamma   90.00
#
_symmetry.space_group_name_H-M   'P 1'
#
loop_
_entity.id
_entity.type
_entity.pdbx_description
1 polymer ?
#
loop_
_entity_poly.entity_id
_entity_poly.type
_entity_poly.pdbx_seq_one_letter_code
_entity_poly.pdbx_strand_id
1 'polypeptide(L)'
;MTCVALSHVLRQIELASAELSEYPPNSIDWTFRCRSVAERLVPWLTRESAPLAEFLTKVMNSPANVRRSVNSIVAAVESHQQLRSNPIVRSDIQLLKLALDHETLLLSGTGGTVVSKLIERFLIERSTDWELESNGASDYPDLYLGSDDYSQLPDFRRGKDQVYGASLKGKLKRPVRVPDGLEVKTCRRNFAVDCHHAHAGLHLVVIFDRIEKQFVVKDVLVGFLRHELYRVTVPASPTTTLKASFNGQHFISIFPEPD
;
A
#
# COMPACT_ATOMS: atom_id res chain seq x y z
N MET A 1 -2.94 -27.71 3.21
CA MET A 1 -4.03 -26.90 3.80
C MET A 1 -4.25 -25.72 2.89
N THR A 2 -5.42 -25.62 2.26
CA THR A 2 -5.80 -24.47 1.43
C THR A 2 -5.96 -23.25 2.33
N CYS A 3 -5.26 -22.16 2.02
CA CYS A 3 -5.40 -20.89 2.74
C CYS A 3 -6.85 -20.38 2.60
N VAL A 4 -7.56 -20.16 3.71
CA VAL A 4 -8.96 -19.66 3.71
C VAL A 4 -9.09 -18.38 2.88
N ALA A 5 -8.09 -17.49 2.98
CA ALA A 5 -8.05 -16.26 2.19
C ALA A 5 -7.92 -16.53 0.68
N LEU A 6 -7.13 -17.54 0.26
CA LEU A 6 -7.05 -17.91 -1.15
C LEU A 6 -8.40 -18.41 -1.66
N SER A 7 -9.07 -19.30 -0.92
CA SER A 7 -10.39 -19.79 -1.31
C SER A 7 -11.43 -18.66 -1.40
N HIS A 8 -11.37 -17.68 -0.49
CA HIS A 8 -12.21 -16.48 -0.53
C HIS A 8 -11.95 -15.66 -1.79
N VAL A 9 -10.69 -15.33 -2.08
CA VAL A 9 -10.30 -14.53 -3.26
C VAL A 9 -10.63 -15.25 -4.57
N LEU A 10 -10.36 -16.55 -4.68
CA LEU A 10 -10.70 -17.33 -5.89
C LEU A 10 -12.21 -17.34 -6.16
N ARG A 11 -13.03 -17.41 -5.12
CA ARG A 11 -14.49 -17.30 -5.27
C ARG A 11 -14.89 -15.90 -5.78
N GLN A 12 -14.24 -14.84 -5.31
CA GLN A 12 -14.52 -13.48 -5.79
C GLN A 12 -14.13 -13.29 -7.25
N ILE A 13 -12.98 -13.86 -7.67
CA ILE A 13 -12.56 -13.86 -9.08
C ILE A 13 -13.57 -14.61 -9.94
N GLU A 14 -14.07 -15.77 -9.48
CA GLU A 14 -15.10 -16.52 -10.21
C GLU A 14 -16.40 -15.72 -10.37
N LEU A 15 -16.82 -15.01 -9.32
CA LEU A 15 -17.97 -14.10 -9.39
C LEU A 15 -17.72 -12.91 -10.32
N ALA A 16 -16.46 -12.57 -10.61
CA ALA A 16 -16.06 -11.52 -11.52
C ALA A 16 -15.89 -11.98 -12.97
N SER A 17 -16.01 -13.28 -13.27
CA SER A 17 -15.69 -13.87 -14.59
C SER A 17 -16.40 -13.16 -15.76
N ALA A 18 -17.67 -12.77 -15.60
CA ALA A 18 -18.40 -12.04 -16.65
C ALA A 18 -17.78 -10.65 -16.91
N GLU A 19 -17.52 -9.86 -15.87
CA GLU A 19 -16.87 -8.54 -15.97
C GLU A 19 -15.46 -8.67 -16.57
N LEU A 20 -14.70 -9.67 -16.13
CA LEU A 20 -13.34 -9.92 -16.61
C LEU A 20 -13.30 -10.34 -18.09
N SER A 21 -14.31 -11.08 -18.57
CA SER A 21 -14.42 -11.45 -19.99
C SER A 21 -14.71 -10.26 -20.92
N GLU A 22 -15.35 -9.23 -20.38
CA GLU A 22 -15.63 -7.98 -21.08
C GLU A 22 -14.49 -6.96 -20.94
N TYR A 23 -13.55 -7.20 -20.01
CA TYR A 23 -12.46 -6.27 -19.68
C TYR A 23 -11.42 -6.18 -20.81
N PRO A 24 -11.17 -4.98 -21.39
CA PRO A 24 -10.25 -4.84 -22.51
C PRO A 24 -8.77 -4.94 -22.11
N PRO A 25 -7.92 -5.51 -22.97
CA PRO A 25 -8.26 -6.24 -24.21
C PRO A 25 -8.88 -7.61 -23.92
N ASN A 26 -9.94 -7.94 -24.66
CA ASN A 26 -10.67 -9.21 -24.56
C ASN A 26 -9.91 -10.40 -25.17
N SER A 27 -8.73 -10.15 -25.76
CA SER A 27 -7.82 -11.19 -26.25
C SER A 27 -7.05 -11.89 -25.13
N ILE A 28 -7.07 -11.33 -23.91
CA ILE A 28 -6.41 -11.90 -22.73
C ILE A 28 -7.47 -12.54 -21.85
N ASP A 29 -7.22 -13.78 -21.42
CA ASP A 29 -8.06 -14.45 -20.43
C ASP A 29 -7.77 -13.89 -19.03
N TRP A 30 -8.42 -12.77 -18.71
CA TRP A 30 -8.24 -12.09 -17.43
C TRP A 30 -8.65 -12.94 -16.24
N THR A 31 -9.67 -13.80 -16.39
CA THR A 31 -10.10 -14.71 -15.35
C THR A 31 -8.98 -15.70 -15.01
N PHE A 32 -8.40 -16.35 -16.01
CA PHE A 32 -7.26 -17.25 -15.82
C PHE A 32 -6.06 -16.53 -15.19
N ARG A 33 -5.69 -15.34 -15.70
CA ARG A 33 -4.55 -14.58 -15.15
C ARG A 33 -4.77 -14.16 -13.71
N CYS A 34 -5.94 -13.61 -13.37
CA CYS A 34 -6.27 -13.22 -12.00
C CYS A 34 -6.20 -14.41 -11.05
N ARG A 35 -6.71 -15.58 -11.45
CA ARG A 35 -6.63 -16.82 -10.65
C ARG A 35 -5.18 -17.26 -10.43
N SER A 36 -4.39 -17.34 -11.50
CA SER A 36 -2.97 -17.71 -11.45
C SER A 36 -2.15 -16.75 -10.58
N VAL A 37 -2.43 -15.44 -10.68
CA VAL A 37 -1.81 -14.45 -9.81
C VAL A 37 -2.26 -14.61 -8.35
N ALA A 38 -3.55 -14.80 -8.08
CA ALA A 38 -4.05 -14.98 -6.72
C ALA A 38 -3.48 -16.23 -6.03
N GLU A 39 -3.34 -17.33 -6.76
CA GLU A 39 -2.71 -18.57 -6.27
C GLU A 39 -1.26 -18.37 -5.84
N ARG A 40 -0.55 -17.43 -6.47
CA ARG A 40 0.81 -17.01 -6.09
C ARG A 40 0.79 -15.97 -4.95
N LEU A 41 0.08 -14.86 -5.16
CA LEU A 41 0.06 -13.68 -4.28
C LEU A 41 -0.55 -13.95 -2.92
N VAL A 42 -1.75 -14.52 -2.85
CA VAL A 42 -2.50 -14.58 -1.59
C VAL A 42 -1.78 -15.42 -0.54
N PRO A 43 -1.27 -16.64 -0.83
CA PRO A 43 -0.52 -17.41 0.15
C PRO A 43 0.78 -16.73 0.58
N TRP A 44 1.46 -16.03 -0.33
CA TRP A 44 2.68 -15.29 0.00
C TRP A 44 2.39 -14.07 0.88
N LEU A 45 1.40 -13.25 0.52
CA LEU A 45 0.93 -12.12 1.33
C LEU A 45 0.52 -12.57 2.73
N THR A 46 -0.13 -13.74 2.86
CA THR A 46 -0.49 -14.32 4.16
C THR A 46 0.73 -14.63 5.01
N ARG A 47 1.85 -15.10 4.43
CA ARG A 47 3.10 -15.32 5.16
C ARG A 47 3.82 -14.02 5.51
N GLU A 48 3.70 -13.02 4.64
CA GLU A 48 4.38 -11.74 4.76
C GLU A 48 3.60 -10.70 5.58
N SER A 49 2.36 -10.98 5.98
CA SER A 49 1.50 -10.03 6.70
C SER A 49 2.05 -9.63 8.07
N ALA A 50 2.56 -10.58 8.86
CA ALA A 50 3.17 -10.30 10.16
C ALA A 50 4.52 -9.57 10.01
N PRO A 51 5.47 -10.06 9.17
CA PRO A 51 6.71 -9.32 8.88
C PRO A 51 6.47 -7.90 8.36
N LEU A 52 5.47 -7.70 7.49
CA LEU A 52 5.08 -6.38 7.01
C LEU A 52 4.63 -5.48 8.17
N ALA A 53 3.77 -5.99 9.05
CA ALA A 53 3.29 -5.23 10.20
C ALA A 53 4.42 -4.86 11.18
N GLU A 54 5.34 -5.79 11.44
CA GLU A 54 6.53 -5.53 12.25
C GLU A 54 7.40 -4.44 11.63
N PHE A 55 7.69 -4.56 10.32
CA PHE A 55 8.46 -3.58 9.57
C PHE A 55 7.82 -2.18 9.65
N LEU A 56 6.53 -2.08 9.35
CA LEU A 56 5.80 -0.80 9.42
C LEU A 56 5.82 -0.22 10.83
N THR A 57 5.55 -1.05 11.85
CA THR A 57 5.59 -0.62 13.26
C THR A 57 6.97 -0.12 13.65
N LYS A 58 8.03 -0.84 13.29
CA LYS A 58 9.42 -0.47 13.59
C LYS A 58 9.81 0.84 12.92
N VAL A 59 9.55 0.98 11.62
CA VAL A 59 9.94 2.16 10.84
C VAL A 59 9.14 3.38 11.26
N MET A 60 7.81 3.25 11.40
CA MET A 60 6.93 4.37 11.73
C MET A 60 7.11 4.87 13.17
N ASN A 61 7.59 4.02 14.09
CA ASN A 61 7.92 4.40 15.46
C ASN A 61 9.39 4.79 15.66
N SER A 62 10.26 4.58 14.66
CA SER A 62 11.68 4.97 14.71
C SER A 62 11.90 6.43 15.13
N PRO A 63 11.15 7.42 14.60
CA PRO A 63 11.28 8.81 15.03
C PRO A 63 11.11 9.04 16.54
N ALA A 64 10.06 8.44 17.11
CA ALA A 64 9.78 8.52 18.54
C ALA A 64 10.89 7.83 19.37
N ASN A 65 11.42 6.71 18.88
CA ASN A 65 12.52 6.00 19.51
C ASN A 65 13.83 6.79 19.48
N VAL A 66 14.17 7.41 18.34
CA VAL A 66 15.33 8.30 18.20
C VAL A 66 15.23 9.47 19.17
N ARG A 67 14.07 10.15 19.22
CA ARG A 67 13.84 11.25 20.16
C ARG A 67 14.01 10.80 21.62
N ARG A 68 13.48 9.63 21.99
CA ARG A 68 13.64 9.07 23.34
C ARG A 68 15.12 8.85 23.66
N SER A 69 15.86 8.21 22.75
CA SER A 69 17.29 7.94 22.92
C SER A 69 18.11 9.23 23.05
N VAL A 70 17.87 10.22 22.18
CA VAL A 70 18.55 11.52 22.26
C VAL A 70 18.23 12.24 23.55
N ASN A 71 16.97 12.26 24.00
CA ASN A 71 16.60 12.88 25.28
C ASN A 71 17.30 12.21 26.47
N SER A 72 17.42 10.88 26.46
CA SER A 72 18.17 10.14 27.50
C SER A 72 19.66 10.51 27.48
N ILE A 73 20.28 10.63 26.30
CA ILE A 73 21.68 11.05 26.16
C ILE A 73 21.86 12.48 26.69
N VAL A 74 20.98 13.40 26.30
CA VAL A 74 21.02 14.79 26.76
C VAL A 74 20.90 14.86 28.28
N ALA A 75 19.95 14.13 28.89
CA ALA A 75 19.79 14.10 30.34
C ALA A 75 21.04 13.55 31.05
N ALA A 76 21.65 12.50 30.51
CA ALA A 76 22.90 11.94 31.03
C ALA A 76 24.03 12.96 30.97
N VAL A 77 24.20 13.67 29.86
CA VAL A 77 25.23 14.72 29.70
C VAL A 77 24.97 15.90 30.64
N GLU A 78 23.73 16.37 30.74
CA GLU A 78 23.36 17.50 31.61
C GLU A 78 23.57 17.18 33.11
N SER A 79 23.51 15.90 33.50
CA SER A 79 23.81 15.44 34.86
C SER A 79 25.32 15.42 35.20
N HIS A 80 26.20 15.46 34.19
CA HIS A 80 27.65 15.39 34.38
C HIS A 80 28.28 16.79 34.24
N GLN A 81 28.73 17.37 35.36
CA GLN A 81 29.18 18.76 35.44
C GLN A 81 30.29 19.11 34.43
N GLN A 82 31.30 18.24 34.27
CA GLN A 82 32.40 18.46 33.33
C GLN A 82 31.92 18.52 31.87
N LEU A 83 31.06 17.59 31.46
CA LEU A 83 30.51 17.52 30.10
C LEU A 83 29.56 18.70 29.84
N ARG A 84 28.72 19.04 30.81
CA ARG A 84 27.80 20.18 30.74
C ARG A 84 28.52 21.52 30.55
N SER A 85 29.70 21.69 31.16
CA SER A 85 30.50 22.91 31.01
C SER A 85 31.30 22.98 29.71
N ASN A 86 31.43 21.87 28.98
CA ASN A 86 32.20 21.83 27.74
C ASN A 86 31.43 22.56 26.61
N PRO A 87 32.00 23.61 25.99
CA PRO A 87 31.31 24.42 24.98
C PRO A 87 30.98 23.64 23.70
N ILE A 88 31.82 22.67 23.32
CA ILE A 88 31.59 21.83 22.13
C ILE A 88 30.38 20.94 22.37
N VAL A 89 30.34 20.26 23.52
CA VAL A 89 29.22 19.38 23.91
C VAL A 89 27.90 20.14 23.99
N ARG A 90 27.91 21.37 24.52
CA ARG A 90 26.72 22.23 24.55
C ARG A 90 26.22 22.59 23.15
N SER A 91 27.13 22.94 22.24
CA SER A 91 26.80 23.24 20.85
C SER A 91 26.18 22.01 20.16
N ASP A 92 26.79 20.83 20.32
CA ASP A 92 26.29 19.59 19.74
C ASP A 92 24.91 19.22 20.27
N ILE A 93 24.65 19.39 21.58
CA ILE A 93 23.32 19.18 22.17
C ILE A 93 22.29 20.15 21.57
N GLN A 94 22.65 21.43 21.37
CA GLN A 94 21.74 22.40 20.75
C GLN A 94 21.42 22.02 19.30
N LEU A 95 22.42 21.57 18.54
CA LEU A 95 22.23 21.07 17.17
C LEU A 95 21.33 19.84 17.14
N LEU A 96 21.51 18.90 18.07
CA LEU A 96 20.64 17.72 18.18
C LEU A 96 19.19 18.10 18.52
N LYS A 97 18.98 19.01 19.47
CA LYS A 97 17.63 19.51 19.82
C LYS A 97 16.97 20.17 18.60
N LEU A 98 17.69 21.03 17.89
CA LEU A 98 17.19 21.69 16.67
C LEU A 98 16.87 20.68 15.55
N ALA A 99 17.73 19.67 15.35
CA ALA A 99 17.49 18.62 14.36
C ALA A 99 16.23 17.81 14.67
N LEU A 100 15.99 17.50 15.95
CA LEU A 100 14.74 16.88 16.39
C LEU A 100 13.53 17.79 16.12
N ASP A 101 13.62 19.10 16.36
CA ASP A 101 12.50 20.00 16.08
C ASP A 101 12.18 20.08 14.58
N HIS A 102 13.20 20.14 13.72
CA HIS A 102 13.03 20.04 12.27
C HIS A 102 12.41 18.71 11.83
N GLU A 103 12.81 17.60 12.45
CA GLU A 103 12.22 16.28 12.18
C GLU A 103 10.72 16.26 12.49
N THR A 104 10.27 16.91 13.56
CA THR A 104 8.83 17.00 13.87
C THR A 104 8.06 17.74 12.77
N LEU A 105 8.63 18.81 12.23
CA LEU A 105 8.05 19.55 11.11
C LEU A 105 7.94 18.66 9.86
N LEU A 106 8.99 17.90 9.54
CA LEU A 106 8.98 16.96 8.42
C LEU A 106 7.91 15.87 8.59
N LEU A 107 7.78 15.32 9.80
CA LEU A 107 6.81 14.27 10.11
C LEU A 107 5.37 14.76 10.14
N SER A 108 5.13 16.05 10.39
CA SER A 108 3.79 16.62 10.37
C SER A 108 3.09 16.46 9.00
N GLY A 109 3.86 16.34 7.92
CA GLY A 109 3.36 16.06 6.57
C GLY A 109 3.31 14.57 6.20
N THR A 110 3.73 13.66 7.07
CA THR A 110 3.76 12.21 6.77
C THR A 110 2.40 11.56 7.05
N GLY A 111 1.67 11.25 5.98
CA GLY A 111 0.33 10.64 6.01
C GLY A 111 0.28 9.22 5.44
N GLY A 112 -0.91 8.81 4.96
CA GLY A 112 -1.13 7.48 4.36
C GLY A 112 -0.19 7.15 3.20
N THR A 113 0.18 8.14 2.38
CA THR A 113 1.14 7.98 1.27
C THR A 113 2.47 7.37 1.73
N VAL A 114 3.00 7.78 2.89
CA VAL A 114 4.27 7.24 3.40
C VAL A 114 4.12 5.77 3.77
N VAL A 115 3.02 5.41 4.43
CA VAL A 115 2.71 4.01 4.76
C VAL A 115 2.58 3.18 3.48
N SER A 116 1.86 3.68 2.47
CA SER A 116 1.72 3.02 1.17
C SER A 116 3.08 2.79 0.49
N LYS A 117 3.98 3.78 0.52
CA LYS A 117 5.34 3.65 -0.03
C LYS A 117 6.21 2.67 0.73
N LEU A 118 6.08 2.60 2.05
CA LEU A 118 6.76 1.59 2.86
C LEU A 118 6.27 0.18 2.54
N ILE A 119 4.95 0.01 2.37
CA ILE A 119 4.36 -1.28 1.94
C ILE A 119 4.87 -1.68 0.56
N GLU A 120 4.76 -0.78 -0.43
CA GLU A 120 5.27 -1.03 -1.79
C GLU A 120 6.73 -1.47 -1.76
N ARG A 121 7.59 -0.72 -1.07
CA ARG A 121 9.01 -1.05 -0.96
C ARG A 121 9.23 -2.42 -0.33
N PHE A 122 8.55 -2.70 0.78
CA PHE A 122 8.65 -3.99 1.47
C PHE A 122 8.26 -5.15 0.56
N LEU A 123 7.14 -5.03 -0.16
CA LEU A 123 6.63 -6.08 -1.04
C LEU A 123 7.57 -6.32 -2.22
N ILE A 124 8.09 -5.27 -2.84
CA ILE A 124 9.04 -5.37 -3.97
C ILE A 124 10.34 -6.02 -3.50
N GLU A 125 10.95 -5.53 -2.42
CA GLU A 125 12.25 -6.02 -1.92
C GLU A 125 12.22 -7.49 -1.45
N ARG A 126 11.02 -8.02 -1.12
CA ARG A 126 10.85 -9.39 -0.64
C ARG A 126 10.23 -10.34 -1.65
N SER A 127 9.79 -9.83 -2.80
CA SER A 127 9.40 -10.68 -3.92
C SER A 127 10.67 -11.24 -4.57
N THR A 128 10.81 -12.57 -4.64
CA THR A 128 12.03 -13.21 -5.16
C THR A 128 11.86 -13.77 -6.57
N ASP A 129 10.82 -14.57 -6.82
CA ASP A 129 10.78 -15.41 -8.05
C ASP A 129 9.91 -14.83 -9.20
N TRP A 130 9.24 -13.70 -8.96
CA TRP A 130 8.10 -13.21 -9.76
C TRP A 130 8.07 -11.66 -9.85
N GLU A 131 9.11 -11.03 -9.26
CA GLU A 131 9.48 -9.61 -9.37
C GLU A 131 8.27 -8.68 -9.33
N LEU A 132 7.71 -8.44 -8.13
CA LEU A 132 6.69 -7.40 -8.00
C LEU A 132 7.30 -6.05 -8.39
N GLU A 133 6.62 -5.33 -9.27
CA GLU A 133 7.07 -4.05 -9.79
C GLU A 133 6.00 -2.97 -9.65
N SER A 134 6.45 -1.74 -9.48
CA SER A 134 5.59 -0.57 -9.40
C SER A 134 5.19 -0.05 -10.77
N ASN A 135 3.88 0.14 -11.01
CA ASN A 135 3.40 0.72 -12.25
C ASN A 135 3.68 2.23 -12.39
N GLY A 136 4.16 2.90 -11.33
CA GLY A 136 4.50 4.32 -11.34
C GLY A 136 4.42 5.05 -10.00
N ALA A 137 4.60 6.37 -10.05
CA ALA A 137 4.42 7.23 -8.89
C ALA A 137 2.93 7.41 -8.60
N SER A 138 2.42 6.71 -7.59
CA SER A 138 1.06 6.85 -7.04
C SER A 138 1.09 6.90 -5.51
N ASP A 139 0.10 7.58 -4.92
CA ASP A 139 -0.18 7.57 -3.47
C ASP A 139 -0.74 6.21 -3.00
N TYR A 140 -1.38 5.49 -3.93
CA TYR A 140 -1.85 4.12 -3.78
C TYR A 140 -1.13 3.29 -4.83
N PRO A 141 -0.05 2.58 -4.44
CA PRO A 141 0.78 1.88 -5.39
C PRO A 141 0.02 0.70 -5.96
N ASP A 142 0.02 0.64 -7.28
CA ASP A 142 -0.43 -0.50 -8.07
C ASP A 142 0.81 -1.28 -8.47
N LEU A 143 0.83 -2.55 -8.07
CA LEU A 143 1.91 -3.48 -8.39
C LEU A 143 1.47 -4.44 -9.47
N TYR A 144 2.41 -4.91 -10.27
CA TYR A 144 2.24 -5.98 -11.25
C TYR A 144 3.37 -6.99 -11.10
N LEU A 145 3.21 -8.17 -11.68
CA LEU A 145 4.26 -9.20 -11.69
C LEU A 145 5.16 -8.96 -12.90
N GLY A 146 6.42 -8.58 -12.70
CA GLY A 146 7.38 -8.32 -13.77
C GLY A 146 7.71 -9.56 -14.61
N SER A 147 7.55 -10.76 -14.03
CA SER A 147 7.75 -12.04 -14.72
C SER A 147 6.67 -12.39 -15.76
N ASP A 148 5.55 -11.68 -15.75
CA ASP A 148 4.35 -11.99 -16.50
C ASP A 148 4.36 -11.23 -17.86
N ASP A 149 3.96 -11.87 -18.96
CA ASP A 149 4.00 -11.23 -20.29
C ASP A 149 2.83 -10.26 -20.49
N TYR A 150 3.16 -8.97 -20.65
CA TYR A 150 2.20 -7.90 -20.96
C TYR A 150 2.40 -7.29 -22.36
N SER A 151 3.24 -7.89 -23.21
CA SER A 151 3.60 -7.36 -24.53
C SER A 151 2.39 -7.18 -25.48
N GLN A 152 1.32 -7.93 -25.25
CA GLN A 152 0.08 -7.87 -26.03
C GLN A 152 -0.84 -6.71 -25.64
N LEU A 153 -0.52 -5.96 -24.58
CA LEU A 153 -1.34 -4.83 -24.15
C LEU A 153 -1.21 -3.64 -25.11
N PRO A 154 -2.31 -2.96 -25.42
CA PRO A 154 -2.27 -1.76 -26.25
C PRO A 154 -1.55 -0.62 -25.53
N ASP A 155 -0.97 0.30 -26.29
CA ASP A 155 -0.38 1.51 -25.72
C ASP A 155 -1.44 2.41 -25.08
N PHE A 156 -1.14 2.90 -23.88
CA PHE A 156 -1.98 3.85 -23.16
C PHE A 156 -2.08 5.16 -23.95
N ARG A 157 -3.30 5.53 -24.32
CA ARG A 157 -3.64 6.84 -24.91
C ARG A 157 -4.32 7.72 -23.85
N ARG A 158 -4.41 9.02 -24.08
CA ARG A 158 -5.23 9.95 -23.27
C ARG A 158 -6.35 10.46 -24.18
N GLY A 159 -7.61 10.42 -23.73
CA GLY A 159 -8.74 10.97 -24.50
C GLY A 159 -10.09 10.53 -23.95
N LYS A 160 -11.16 11.22 -24.37
CA LYS A 160 -12.56 10.94 -23.95
C LYS A 160 -13.16 9.71 -24.66
N ASP A 161 -12.71 9.40 -25.87
CA ASP A 161 -13.20 8.27 -26.67
C ASP A 161 -12.43 6.97 -26.41
N GLN A 162 -11.65 6.93 -25.32
CA GLN A 162 -10.82 5.78 -25.00
C GLN A 162 -11.62 4.74 -24.23
N VAL A 163 -11.63 3.51 -24.75
CA VAL A 163 -12.13 2.36 -24.00
C VAL A 163 -11.23 2.15 -22.77
N TYR A 164 -11.84 2.14 -21.58
CA TYR A 164 -11.13 1.83 -20.35
C TYR A 164 -10.69 0.36 -20.37
N GLY A 165 -9.43 0.10 -20.01
CA GLY A 165 -8.86 -1.25 -20.00
C GLY A 165 -7.36 -1.24 -19.71
N ALA A 166 -6.80 -2.45 -19.68
CA ALA A 166 -5.37 -2.67 -19.47
C ALA A 166 -4.56 -2.13 -20.65
N SER A 167 -3.40 -1.52 -20.34
CA SER A 167 -2.55 -0.89 -21.37
C SER A 167 -1.10 -0.73 -20.90
N LEU A 168 -0.20 -0.42 -21.83
CA LEU A 168 1.21 -0.10 -21.57
C LEU A 168 1.42 1.41 -21.51
N LYS A 169 1.98 1.91 -20.40
CA LYS A 169 2.20 3.33 -20.15
C LYS A 169 3.67 3.70 -20.20
N GLY A 170 3.96 4.79 -20.91
CA GLY A 170 5.28 5.43 -20.94
C GLY A 170 6.31 4.68 -21.77
N LYS A 171 7.54 5.22 -21.79
CA LYS A 171 8.65 4.67 -22.60
C LYS A 171 9.11 3.30 -22.12
N LEU A 172 8.97 3.02 -20.83
CA LEU A 172 9.30 1.75 -20.21
C LEU A 172 8.21 0.68 -20.38
N LYS A 173 7.11 0.99 -21.11
CA LYS A 173 6.01 0.05 -21.39
C LYS A 173 5.50 -0.66 -20.12
N ARG A 174 5.23 0.11 -19.06
CA ARG A 174 4.72 -0.47 -17.80
C ARG A 174 3.23 -0.80 -17.92
N PRO A 175 2.78 -1.99 -17.51
CA PRO A 175 1.36 -2.31 -17.50
C PRO A 175 0.62 -1.43 -16.49
N VAL A 176 -0.53 -0.91 -16.90
CA VAL A 176 -1.43 -0.13 -16.04
C VAL A 176 -2.86 -0.64 -16.21
N ARG A 177 -3.66 -0.51 -15.15
CA ARG A 177 -5.08 -0.94 -15.13
C ARG A 177 -5.24 -2.43 -15.48
N VAL A 178 -4.28 -3.25 -15.05
CA VAL A 178 -4.33 -4.70 -15.24
C VAL A 178 -5.10 -5.33 -14.07
N PRO A 179 -6.16 -6.13 -14.31
CA PRO A 179 -6.92 -6.78 -13.24
C PRO A 179 -6.11 -7.80 -12.44
N ASP A 180 -5.04 -8.33 -13.04
CA ASP A 180 -4.11 -9.29 -12.45
C ASP A 180 -2.97 -8.63 -11.65
N GLY A 181 -3.07 -7.32 -11.38
CA GLY A 181 -2.16 -6.61 -10.49
C GLY A 181 -2.60 -6.66 -9.02
N LEU A 182 -1.85 -5.96 -8.17
CA LEU A 182 -2.14 -5.77 -6.74
C LEU A 182 -2.20 -4.28 -6.41
N GLU A 183 -3.38 -3.76 -6.06
CA GLU A 183 -3.52 -2.38 -5.58
C GLU A 183 -3.38 -2.31 -4.05
N VAL A 184 -2.48 -1.45 -3.55
CA VAL A 184 -2.26 -1.25 -2.11
C VAL A 184 -3.07 -0.07 -1.61
N LYS A 185 -3.85 -0.31 -0.54
CA LYS A 185 -4.62 0.71 0.18
C LYS A 185 -4.22 0.76 1.64
N THR A 186 -4.26 1.97 2.19
CA THR A 186 -3.95 2.20 3.61
C THR A 186 -5.10 2.94 4.27
N CYS A 187 -5.54 2.45 5.41
CA CYS A 187 -6.68 2.97 6.15
C CYS A 187 -6.27 3.34 7.57
N ARG A 188 -6.56 4.57 7.99
CA ARG A 188 -6.34 4.99 9.38
C ARG A 188 -7.61 4.75 10.20
N ARG A 189 -7.50 4.00 11.30
CA ARG A 189 -8.56 3.59 12.25
C ARG A 189 -9.60 2.64 11.66
N ASN A 190 -10.36 3.11 10.68
CA ASN A 190 -11.50 2.38 10.10
C ASN A 190 -11.27 2.09 8.62
N PHE A 191 -11.87 1.01 8.13
CA PHE A 191 -11.84 0.67 6.71
C PHE A 191 -12.71 1.63 5.90
N ALA A 192 -12.08 2.65 5.33
CA ALA A 192 -12.70 3.59 4.40
C ALA A 192 -11.69 3.94 3.31
N VAL A 193 -11.91 3.43 2.10
CA VAL A 193 -10.99 3.63 0.98
C VAL A 193 -11.65 4.50 -0.07
N ASP A 194 -10.99 5.62 -0.40
CA ASP A 194 -11.26 6.40 -1.60
C ASP A 194 -10.37 5.89 -2.75
N CYS A 195 -10.93 5.81 -3.95
CA CYS A 195 -10.19 5.49 -5.17
C CYS A 195 -10.61 6.37 -6.34
N HIS A 196 -9.71 6.51 -7.31
CA HIS A 196 -9.95 7.34 -8.49
C HIS A 196 -10.92 6.68 -9.48
N HIS A 197 -10.94 5.35 -9.56
CA HIS A 197 -11.77 4.60 -10.49
C HIS A 197 -12.20 3.25 -9.90
N ALA A 198 -13.45 2.85 -10.16
CA ALA A 198 -13.93 1.51 -9.89
C ALA A 198 -13.42 0.56 -10.97
N HIS A 199 -12.83 -0.56 -10.56
CA HIS A 199 -12.24 -1.56 -11.46
C HIS A 199 -12.17 -2.92 -10.79
N ALA A 200 -12.16 -3.99 -11.58
CA ALA A 200 -11.88 -5.33 -11.07
C ALA A 200 -10.38 -5.47 -10.74
N GLY A 201 -10.05 -6.10 -9.62
CA GLY A 201 -8.66 -6.37 -9.27
C GLY A 201 -8.44 -6.82 -7.83
N LEU A 202 -7.25 -7.36 -7.57
CA LEU A 202 -6.81 -7.76 -6.24
C LEU A 202 -6.32 -6.53 -5.46
N HIS A 203 -6.78 -6.42 -4.21
CA HIS A 203 -6.44 -5.32 -3.32
C HIS A 203 -5.82 -5.85 -2.02
N LEU A 204 -4.76 -5.19 -1.57
CA LEU A 204 -4.18 -5.34 -0.23
C LEU A 204 -4.51 -4.10 0.59
N VAL A 205 -5.15 -4.28 1.74
CA VAL A 205 -5.48 -3.17 2.64
C VAL A 205 -4.75 -3.34 3.96
N VAL A 206 -4.02 -2.30 4.37
CA VAL A 206 -3.43 -2.23 5.71
C VAL A 206 -4.22 -1.22 6.55
N ILE A 207 -4.80 -1.70 7.64
CA ILE A 207 -5.45 -0.86 8.65
C ILE A 207 -4.44 -0.57 9.75
N PHE A 208 -4.27 0.71 10.07
CA PHE A 208 -3.35 1.14 11.13
C PHE A 208 -3.99 2.21 11.99
N ASP A 209 -3.45 2.39 13.21
CA ASP A 209 -3.85 3.46 14.10
C ASP A 209 -2.64 4.06 14.82
N ARG A 210 -2.89 5.14 15.58
CA ARG A 210 -1.96 5.69 16.56
C ARG A 210 -2.54 5.51 17.96
N ILE A 211 -2.02 4.53 18.70
CA ILE A 211 -2.37 4.28 20.11
C ILE A 211 -1.23 4.80 20.96
N GLU A 212 -1.51 5.66 21.95
CA GLU A 212 -0.49 6.20 22.85
C GLU A 212 0.73 6.80 22.12
N LYS A 213 0.47 7.47 20.98
CA LYS A 213 1.48 8.05 20.07
C LYS A 213 2.37 7.03 19.35
N GLN A 214 2.10 5.73 19.45
CA GLN A 214 2.75 4.68 18.68
C GLN A 214 1.90 4.30 17.47
N PHE A 215 2.53 4.14 16.32
CA PHE A 215 1.96 3.50 15.14
C PHE A 215 1.76 2.01 15.41
N VAL A 216 0.56 1.52 15.15
CA VAL A 216 0.20 0.11 15.31
C VAL A 216 -0.55 -0.34 14.06
N VAL A 217 -0.12 -1.44 13.45
CA VAL A 217 -0.93 -2.13 12.43
C VAL A 217 -2.02 -2.91 13.15
N LYS A 218 -3.27 -2.66 12.76
CA LYS A 218 -4.45 -3.30 13.33
C LYS A 218 -4.85 -4.54 12.56
N ASP A 219 -4.72 -4.50 11.25
CA ASP A 219 -5.11 -5.59 10.37
C ASP A 219 -4.44 -5.44 8.99
N VAL A 220 -4.34 -6.54 8.28
CA VAL A 220 -3.89 -6.67 6.90
C VAL A 220 -4.90 -7.55 6.20
N LEU A 221 -5.59 -7.01 5.19
CA LEU A 221 -6.68 -7.68 4.52
C LEU A 221 -6.45 -7.79 3.03
N VAL A 222 -6.99 -8.86 2.43
CA VAL A 222 -7.00 -9.04 0.98
C VAL A 222 -8.41 -9.21 0.47
N GLY A 223 -8.65 -8.81 -0.76
CA GLY A 223 -9.93 -9.01 -1.44
C GLY A 223 -9.80 -8.74 -2.92
N PHE A 224 -10.58 -9.44 -3.72
CA PHE A 224 -10.76 -9.14 -5.14
C PHE A 224 -12.07 -8.37 -5.31
N LEU A 225 -11.98 -7.15 -5.83
CA LEU A 225 -13.13 -6.29 -6.04
C LEU A 225 -13.65 -6.39 -7.47
N ARG A 226 -14.94 -6.09 -7.62
CA ARG A 226 -15.69 -5.94 -8.88
C ARG A 226 -16.23 -4.53 -8.96
N HIS A 227 -16.52 -4.03 -10.17
CA HIS A 227 -16.98 -2.65 -10.34
C HIS A 227 -18.22 -2.30 -9.48
N GLU A 228 -19.17 -3.22 -9.36
CA GLU A 228 -20.40 -3.01 -8.57
C GLU A 228 -20.18 -2.88 -7.05
N LEU A 229 -19.02 -3.31 -6.54
CA LEU A 229 -18.69 -3.23 -5.12
C LEU A 229 -18.20 -1.82 -4.73
N TYR A 230 -18.02 -0.95 -5.71
CA TYR A 230 -17.67 0.44 -5.50
C TYR A 230 -18.93 1.31 -5.43
N ARG A 231 -18.97 2.17 -4.42
CA ARG A 231 -19.87 3.31 -4.39
C ARG A 231 -19.26 4.46 -5.16
N VAL A 232 -19.84 4.79 -6.30
CA VAL A 232 -19.45 5.97 -7.11
C VAL A 232 -20.23 7.18 -6.62
N THR A 233 -19.51 8.21 -6.18
CA THR A 233 -20.13 9.47 -5.78
C THR A 233 -20.22 10.36 -7.01
N VAL A 234 -21.44 10.72 -7.42
CA VAL A 234 -21.66 11.68 -8.51
C VAL A 234 -21.17 13.05 -8.04
N PRO A 235 -20.21 13.67 -8.74
CA PRO A 235 -19.66 14.96 -8.32
C PRO A 235 -20.74 16.04 -8.36
N ALA A 236 -20.72 16.95 -7.37
CA ALA A 236 -21.65 18.08 -7.30
C ALA A 236 -21.37 19.14 -8.39
N SER A 237 -20.20 19.11 -9.02
CA SER A 237 -19.83 19.99 -10.14
C SER A 237 -19.17 19.22 -11.28
N PRO A 238 -19.27 19.70 -12.54
CA PRO A 238 -18.60 19.10 -13.69
C PRO A 238 -17.06 19.11 -13.62
N THR A 239 -16.50 19.90 -12.70
CA THR A 239 -15.05 20.08 -12.52
C THR A 239 -14.45 19.13 -11.49
N THR A 240 -15.27 18.41 -10.72
CA THR A 240 -14.78 17.50 -9.68
C THR A 240 -14.62 16.10 -10.25
N THR A 241 -13.45 15.51 -10.10
CA THR A 241 -13.16 14.11 -10.50
C THR A 241 -14.14 13.16 -9.83
N LEU A 242 -14.73 12.23 -10.60
CA LEU A 242 -15.49 11.11 -10.06
C LEU A 242 -14.66 10.39 -9.00
N LYS A 243 -15.23 10.17 -7.82
CA LYS A 243 -14.60 9.39 -6.75
C LYS A 243 -15.40 8.12 -6.54
N ALA A 244 -14.69 7.00 -6.52
CA ALA A 244 -15.23 5.72 -6.10
C ALA A 244 -14.74 5.43 -4.67
N SER A 245 -15.51 4.63 -3.94
CA SER A 245 -15.17 4.22 -2.58
C SER A 245 -15.70 2.82 -2.31
N PHE A 246 -15.09 2.09 -1.39
CA PHE A 246 -15.58 0.77 -0.96
C PHE A 246 -15.32 0.55 0.53
N ASN A 247 -16.02 -0.43 1.11
CA ASN A 247 -15.89 -0.81 2.51
C ASN A 247 -15.19 -2.17 2.67
N GLY A 248 -14.95 -2.58 3.92
CA GLY A 248 -14.22 -3.80 4.24
C GLY A 248 -15.02 -5.11 4.13
N GLN A 249 -16.30 -5.08 3.76
CA GLN A 249 -17.19 -6.26 3.83
C GLN A 249 -16.72 -7.43 2.95
N HIS A 250 -16.05 -7.12 1.83
CA HIS A 250 -15.56 -8.12 0.88
C HIS A 250 -14.11 -8.54 1.13
N PHE A 251 -13.50 -8.06 2.20
CA PHE A 251 -12.13 -8.35 2.53
C PHE A 251 -12.05 -9.44 3.60
N ILE A 252 -10.98 -10.22 3.55
CA ILE A 252 -10.65 -11.20 4.58
C ILE A 252 -9.31 -10.84 5.19
N SER A 253 -9.23 -10.89 6.52
CA SER A 253 -7.96 -10.70 7.21
C SER A 253 -6.99 -11.83 6.86
N ILE A 254 -5.75 -11.44 6.58
CA ILE A 254 -4.59 -12.33 6.46
C ILE A 254 -3.56 -12.02 7.56
N PHE A 255 -3.93 -11.16 8.52
CA PHE A 255 -3.10 -10.81 9.65
C PHE A 255 -3.26 -11.88 10.73
N PRO A 256 -2.17 -12.37 11.36
CA PRO A 256 -2.31 -13.32 12.46
C PRO A 256 -3.17 -12.73 13.56
N GLU A 257 -4.10 -13.52 14.08
CA GLU A 257 -4.82 -13.16 15.30
C GLU A 257 -3.79 -12.99 16.43
N PRO A 258 -3.93 -11.97 17.29
CA PRO A 258 -3.11 -11.89 18.49
C PRO A 258 -3.42 -13.10 19.38
N ASP A 259 -2.38 -13.84 19.76
CA ASP A 259 -2.45 -14.91 20.77
C ASP A 259 -3.07 -14.41 22.09
#